data_AF-A0AA42STF2-F1
#
_entry.id   AF-A0AA42STF2-F1
#
_cell.length_a   1.000
_cell.length_b   1.000
_cell.length_c   1.000
_cell.angle_alpha   90.00
_cell.angle_beta   90.00
_cell.angle_gamma   90.00
#
_symmetry.space_group_name_H-M   'P 1'
#
loop_
_entity.id
_entity.type
_entity.pdbx_description
1 polymer ?
#
loop_
_entity_poly.entity_id
_entity_poly.type
_entity_poly.pdbx_seq_one_letter_code
_entity_poly.pdbx_strand_id
1 'polypeptide(L)'
;MRNYVRCALMASSVLMATAVAAADPAKSGKRESYSPYVDAKGNISFPTKFPDGYQHLGTWAVLGEEGVADTHNVYARPKDVAYFRRNGSFPDGAVIIKEVLEAIGSNHTTGQAFWGSKGKTWFMMIKDSRGRFPANPLWGDGWGWAQFDPTDRSKQIATNYKTDCLQCHVPAKAMDWVYVYAYPALGEMALRQTPAAARGGHLKAGEGHGAGSAAPGASPILAGKKLFDNTCIACHSIAPNQNGIGPSLFGVVGRPAGSLPGFTYSEAMRNSGITWSAENLDKHLADTRNFIPGNRMGGFFKGVAAAGERESIIAYLSTLK
;
A
#
# COMPACT_ATOMS: atom_id res chain seq x y z
N MET A 1 57.03 53.98 -68.51
CA MET A 1 57.81 52.82 -68.99
C MET A 1 58.10 51.90 -67.80
N ARG A 2 58.03 50.58 -68.00
CA ARG A 2 58.11 49.43 -67.05
C ARG A 2 56.81 49.16 -66.26
N ASN A 3 55.96 48.24 -66.76
CA ASN A 3 55.91 46.77 -66.53
C ASN A 3 55.35 46.46 -65.12
N TYR A 4 54.28 45.69 -64.93
CA TYR A 4 54.14 44.27 -65.30
C TYR A 4 52.70 43.84 -65.58
N VAL A 5 52.55 43.03 -66.63
CA VAL A 5 51.40 42.17 -66.93
C VAL A 5 51.50 40.90 -66.08
N ARG A 6 50.39 40.46 -65.49
CA ARG A 6 50.19 39.04 -65.10
C ARG A 6 48.83 38.54 -65.59
N CYS A 7 48.95 37.57 -66.49
CA CYS A 7 47.94 36.68 -67.04
C CYS A 7 47.80 35.45 -66.14
N ALA A 8 46.63 34.79 -66.17
CA ALA A 8 46.35 33.35 -65.88
C ALA A 8 45.00 33.23 -65.15
N LEU A 9 43.92 32.79 -65.81
CA LEU A 9 43.55 31.41 -66.21
C LEU A 9 42.45 30.89 -65.29
N MET A 10 41.24 30.77 -65.86
CA MET A 10 40.12 30.05 -65.27
C MET A 10 40.42 28.55 -65.27
N ALA A 11 40.29 27.90 -64.12
CA ALA A 11 40.29 26.45 -64.01
C ALA A 11 38.93 26.00 -63.45
N SER A 12 38.15 25.32 -64.31
CA SER A 12 36.95 24.57 -63.91
C SER A 12 37.33 23.49 -62.91
N SER A 13 36.74 23.54 -61.71
CA SER A 13 36.82 22.48 -60.71
C SER A 13 35.52 21.69 -60.72
N VAL A 14 35.63 20.41 -61.09
CA VAL A 14 34.58 19.39 -60.91
C VAL A 14 34.52 19.08 -59.41
N LEU A 15 33.41 19.42 -58.74
CA LEU A 15 33.16 18.98 -57.36
C LEU A 15 32.72 17.51 -57.36
N MET A 16 33.59 16.65 -56.84
CA MET A 16 33.25 15.27 -56.47
C MET A 16 32.41 15.33 -55.19
N ALA A 17 31.12 15.01 -55.29
CA ALA A 17 30.24 14.92 -54.13
C ALA A 17 30.60 13.69 -53.29
N THR A 18 31.42 13.86 -52.26
CA THR A 18 31.58 12.86 -51.20
C THR A 18 30.34 12.88 -50.33
N ALA A 19 29.51 11.85 -50.43
CA ALA A 19 28.44 11.60 -49.47
C ALA A 19 29.06 11.34 -48.09
N VAL A 20 29.13 12.37 -47.24
CA VAL A 20 29.34 12.20 -45.81
C VAL A 20 28.05 11.59 -45.28
N ALA A 21 28.06 10.28 -45.00
CA ALA A 21 27.04 9.67 -44.16
C ALA A 21 27.06 10.41 -42.82
N ALA A 22 26.06 11.26 -42.60
CA ALA A 22 25.82 11.84 -41.29
C ALA A 22 25.58 10.66 -40.34
N ALA A 23 26.55 10.40 -39.46
CA ALA A 23 26.35 9.46 -38.38
C ALA A 23 25.17 9.94 -37.54
N ASP A 24 24.10 9.15 -37.51
CA ASP A 24 22.99 9.33 -36.59
C ASP A 24 23.54 9.50 -35.17
N PRO A 25 23.16 10.56 -34.41
CA PRO A 25 23.59 10.73 -33.02
C PRO A 25 22.95 9.70 -32.08
N ALA A 26 22.21 8.72 -32.61
CA ALA A 26 21.57 7.67 -31.86
C ALA A 26 22.53 6.50 -31.57
N LYS A 27 23.63 6.74 -30.83
CA LYS A 27 24.41 5.67 -30.16
C LYS A 27 25.38 6.22 -29.11
N SER A 28 24.85 6.64 -27.96
CA SER A 28 25.42 6.33 -26.62
C SER A 28 24.51 6.82 -25.48
N GLY A 29 23.21 6.54 -25.55
CA GLY A 29 22.34 6.76 -24.39
C GLY A 29 22.48 5.57 -23.45
N LYS A 30 23.21 5.70 -22.34
CA LYS A 30 22.85 4.91 -21.15
C LYS A 30 21.36 5.17 -20.95
N ARG A 31 20.50 4.18 -21.16
CA ARG A 31 19.10 4.28 -20.71
C ARG A 31 19.19 4.73 -19.25
N GLU A 32 18.74 5.94 -18.94
CA GLU A 32 18.64 6.35 -17.54
C GLU A 32 17.86 5.26 -16.82
N SER A 33 18.48 4.65 -15.81
CA SER A 33 17.76 3.67 -15.00
C SER A 33 16.61 4.41 -14.33
N TYR A 34 15.39 3.92 -14.53
CA TYR A 34 14.17 4.53 -14.02
C TYR A 34 14.27 4.89 -12.53
N SER A 35 14.92 4.03 -11.75
CA SER A 35 15.30 4.28 -10.37
C SER A 35 16.59 3.50 -10.07
N PRO A 36 17.51 4.02 -9.24
CA PRO A 36 18.68 3.27 -8.78
C PRO A 36 18.32 2.10 -7.86
N TYR A 37 17.07 2.03 -7.39
CA TYR A 37 16.58 1.03 -6.46
C TYR A 37 15.74 -0.07 -7.12
N VAL A 38 15.65 -0.04 -8.46
CA VAL A 38 14.76 -0.91 -9.23
C VAL A 38 15.54 -1.55 -10.35
N ASP A 39 15.59 -2.88 -10.37
CA ASP A 39 16.23 -3.61 -11.46
C ASP A 39 15.33 -3.70 -12.72
N ALA A 40 15.84 -4.33 -13.78
CA ALA A 40 15.10 -4.46 -15.05
C ALA A 40 13.79 -5.28 -14.93
N LYS A 41 13.64 -6.11 -13.88
CA LYS A 41 12.45 -6.91 -13.61
C LYS A 41 11.49 -6.22 -12.64
N GLY A 42 11.84 -5.04 -12.14
CA GLY A 42 11.07 -4.33 -11.13
C GLY A 42 11.36 -4.77 -9.71
N ASN A 43 12.40 -5.57 -9.44
CA ASN A 43 12.73 -5.90 -8.05
C ASN A 43 13.24 -4.64 -7.35
N ILE A 44 12.72 -4.39 -6.15
CA ILE A 44 12.97 -3.18 -5.38
C ILE A 44 14.00 -3.48 -4.29
N SER A 45 15.08 -2.71 -4.22
CA SER A 45 16.13 -2.82 -3.20
C SER A 45 16.15 -1.62 -2.26
N PHE A 46 16.40 -1.85 -0.97
CA PHE A 46 16.46 -0.77 0.01
C PHE A 46 17.72 0.11 -0.18
N PRO A 47 17.65 1.44 0.01
CA PRO A 47 18.83 2.30 -0.10
C PRO A 47 19.84 2.03 1.01
N THR A 48 21.07 1.67 0.63
CA THR A 48 22.12 1.27 1.59
C THR A 48 22.60 2.38 2.52
N LYS A 49 22.44 3.64 2.12
CA LYS A 49 22.86 4.81 2.90
C LYS A 49 21.73 5.44 3.72
N PHE A 50 20.52 4.90 3.70
CA PHE A 50 19.41 5.45 4.48
C PHE A 50 19.75 5.47 5.99
N PRO A 51 19.49 6.57 6.72
CA PRO A 51 18.66 7.73 6.33
C PRO A 51 19.39 8.86 5.57
N ASP A 52 20.69 8.74 5.29
CA ASP A 52 21.44 9.80 4.60
C ASP A 52 20.87 10.11 3.21
N GLY A 53 20.73 11.40 2.91
CA GLY A 53 20.15 11.88 1.66
C GLY A 53 18.62 11.85 1.61
N TYR A 54 17.95 11.51 2.71
CA TYR A 54 16.50 11.58 2.87
C TYR A 54 16.10 12.67 3.86
N GLN A 55 14.99 13.34 3.56
CA GLN A 55 14.36 14.32 4.42
C GLN A 55 13.20 13.66 5.17
N HIS A 56 13.17 13.82 6.49
CA HIS A 56 12.02 13.43 7.30
C HIS A 56 10.83 14.32 6.96
N LEU A 57 9.70 13.70 6.66
CA LEU A 57 8.46 14.35 6.24
C LEU A 57 7.52 14.64 7.41
N GLY A 58 7.47 13.71 8.37
CA GLY A 58 6.59 13.74 9.53
C GLY A 58 6.44 12.36 10.16
N THR A 59 5.97 12.36 11.41
CA THR A 59 5.77 11.15 12.22
C THR A 59 4.29 10.97 12.50
N TRP A 60 3.78 9.76 12.30
CA TRP A 60 2.50 9.34 12.88
C TRP A 60 2.73 8.66 14.22
N ALA A 61 1.95 9.00 15.24
CA ALA A 61 1.84 8.20 16.45
C ALA A 61 0.58 7.33 16.34
N VAL A 62 0.73 6.02 16.48
CA VAL A 62 -0.38 5.07 16.43
C VAL A 62 -0.65 4.56 17.84
N LEU A 63 -1.88 4.74 18.30
CA LEU A 63 -2.32 4.29 19.61
C LEU A 63 -2.51 2.77 19.62
N GLY A 64 -2.07 2.14 20.70
CA GLY A 64 -2.49 0.81 21.14
C GLY A 64 -3.29 0.90 22.45
N GLU A 65 -3.43 -0.23 23.15
CA GLU A 65 -4.23 -0.33 24.38
C GLU A 65 -3.69 0.52 25.54
N GLU A 66 -2.36 0.65 25.66
CA GLU A 66 -1.70 1.31 26.79
C GLU A 66 -1.08 2.68 26.44
N GLY A 67 -1.43 3.28 25.29
CA GLY A 67 -0.89 4.57 24.84
C GLY A 67 -0.37 4.50 23.41
N VAL A 68 0.67 5.27 23.07
CA VAL A 68 1.29 5.18 21.73
C VAL A 68 2.05 3.86 21.65
N ALA A 69 1.61 2.96 20.77
CA ALA A 69 2.26 1.67 20.56
C ALA A 69 3.43 1.80 19.57
N ASP A 70 3.22 2.55 18.49
CA ASP A 70 4.14 2.61 17.37
C ASP A 70 4.27 4.06 16.85
N THR A 71 5.46 4.39 16.34
CA THR A 71 5.70 5.62 15.58
C THR A 71 6.03 5.28 14.12
N HIS A 72 5.45 6.02 13.18
CA HIS A 72 5.72 5.87 11.75
C HIS A 72 6.43 7.10 11.23
N ASN A 73 7.75 7.01 11.06
CA ASN A 73 8.55 8.08 10.49
C ASN A 73 8.58 7.93 8.98
N VAL A 74 8.24 8.99 8.25
CA VAL A 74 8.16 8.96 6.79
C VAL A 74 9.20 9.89 6.20
N TYR A 75 9.83 9.44 5.13
CA TYR A 75 10.96 10.12 4.50
C TYR A 75 10.81 10.14 2.99
N ALA A 76 11.32 11.18 2.34
CA ALA A 76 11.50 11.22 0.89
C ALA A 76 12.78 11.96 0.53
N ARG A 77 13.24 11.84 -0.72
CA ARG A 77 14.43 12.57 -1.17
C ARG A 77 14.12 14.07 -1.21
N PRO A 78 15.03 14.97 -0.82
CA PRO A 78 14.79 16.42 -0.81
C PRO A 78 14.29 16.97 -2.16
N LYS A 79 14.78 16.43 -3.28
CA LYS A 79 14.32 16.82 -4.63
C LYS A 79 12.84 16.49 -4.88
N ASP A 80 12.35 15.37 -4.34
CA ASP A 80 10.97 14.92 -4.50
C ASP A 80 10.04 15.77 -3.62
N VAL A 81 10.48 16.11 -2.40
CA VAL A 81 9.80 17.05 -1.50
C VAL A 81 9.67 18.42 -2.14
N ALA A 82 10.76 18.94 -2.70
CA ALA A 82 10.76 20.23 -3.39
C ALA A 82 9.84 20.22 -4.63
N TYR A 83 9.80 19.11 -5.37
CA TYR A 83 8.84 18.94 -6.47
C TYR A 83 7.40 18.94 -5.96
N PHE A 84 7.09 18.17 -4.92
CA PHE A 84 5.75 18.10 -4.33
C PHE A 84 5.28 19.48 -3.88
N ARG A 85 6.11 20.25 -3.17
CA ARG A 85 5.77 21.61 -2.72
C ARG A 85 5.35 22.56 -3.84
N ARG A 86 5.84 22.33 -5.06
CA ARG A 86 5.50 23.15 -6.24
C ARG A 86 4.29 22.62 -7.01
N ASN A 87 4.08 21.30 -7.02
CA ASN A 87 3.15 20.64 -7.94
C ASN A 87 1.98 19.92 -7.26
N GLY A 88 2.04 19.70 -5.94
CA GLY A 88 1.01 19.02 -5.15
C GLY A 88 0.98 17.51 -5.31
N SER A 89 1.95 16.94 -6.03
CA SER A 89 2.06 15.51 -6.30
C SER A 89 3.52 15.09 -6.37
N PHE A 90 3.78 13.80 -6.12
CA PHE A 90 5.12 13.24 -6.25
C PHE A 90 5.48 12.99 -7.72
N PRO A 91 6.70 13.32 -8.16
CA PRO A 91 7.13 13.09 -9.54
C PRO A 91 7.33 11.60 -9.82
N ASP A 92 7.30 11.22 -11.10
CA ASP A 92 7.72 9.88 -11.54
C ASP A 92 9.13 9.55 -11.03
N GLY A 93 9.31 8.34 -10.49
CA GLY A 93 10.53 7.88 -9.84
C GLY A 93 10.74 8.41 -8.42
N ALA A 94 9.80 9.16 -7.83
CA ALA A 94 9.85 9.57 -6.43
C ALA A 94 9.94 8.37 -5.48
N VAL A 95 10.67 8.52 -4.38
CA VAL A 95 10.85 7.46 -3.38
C VAL A 95 10.36 7.94 -2.03
N ILE A 96 9.45 7.17 -1.43
CA ILE A 96 8.92 7.38 -0.08
C ILE A 96 9.29 6.17 0.76
N ILE A 97 9.89 6.41 1.91
CA ILE A 97 10.26 5.36 2.88
C ILE A 97 9.49 5.62 4.16
N LYS A 98 8.79 4.60 4.65
CA LYS A 98 8.15 4.61 5.97
C LYS A 98 8.88 3.62 6.86
N GLU A 99 9.39 4.11 7.97
CA GLU A 99 9.96 3.32 9.05
C GLU A 99 8.94 3.22 10.18
N VAL A 100 8.67 1.99 10.63
CA VAL A 100 7.83 1.74 11.81
C VAL A 100 8.75 1.39 12.96
N LEU A 101 8.64 2.15 14.05
CA LEU A 101 9.34 1.90 15.29
C LEU A 101 8.34 1.56 16.39
N GLU A 102 8.70 0.63 17.26
CA GLU A 102 8.10 0.50 18.58
C GLU A 102 8.21 1.84 19.32
N ALA A 103 7.13 2.30 19.93
CA ALA A 103 7.14 3.48 20.77
C ALA A 103 7.33 3.09 22.24
N ILE A 104 8.20 3.82 22.93
CA ILE A 104 8.30 3.82 24.38
C ILE A 104 8.02 5.22 24.88
N GLY A 105 7.64 5.37 26.15
CA GLY A 105 7.31 6.67 26.71
C GLY A 105 7.59 6.78 28.20
N SER A 106 7.65 8.02 28.66
CA SER A 106 7.75 8.36 30.08
C SER A 106 7.19 9.76 30.37
N ASN A 107 7.10 10.10 31.65
CA ASN A 107 6.71 11.43 32.09
C ASN A 107 7.92 12.38 32.04
N HIS A 108 7.74 13.54 31.41
CA HIS A 108 8.70 14.64 31.36
C HIS A 108 8.08 15.93 31.92
N THR A 109 8.89 16.98 32.09
CA THR A 109 8.42 18.30 32.54
C THR A 109 7.41 18.94 31.59
N THR A 110 7.41 18.51 30.32
CA THR A 110 6.45 18.94 29.29
C THR A 110 5.20 18.05 29.21
N GLY A 111 5.08 17.04 30.08
CA GLY A 111 4.00 16.05 30.09
C GLY A 111 4.46 14.64 29.69
N GLN A 112 3.49 13.76 29.44
CA GLN A 112 3.75 12.43 28.88
C GLN A 112 4.27 12.56 27.45
N ALA A 113 5.39 11.90 27.17
CA ALA A 113 5.96 11.85 25.84
C ALA A 113 6.26 10.42 25.43
N PHE A 114 6.18 10.17 24.12
CA PHE A 114 6.48 8.89 23.49
C PHE A 114 7.44 9.12 22.33
N TRP A 115 8.36 8.18 22.11
CA TRP A 115 9.33 8.23 21.03
C TRP A 115 9.64 6.82 20.51
N GLY A 116 10.12 6.74 19.27
CA GLY A 116 10.52 5.47 18.68
C GLY A 116 11.80 4.92 19.32
N SER A 117 11.83 3.62 19.62
CA SER A 117 12.97 2.92 20.22
C SER A 117 13.60 1.88 19.28
N LYS A 118 12.80 0.90 18.83
CA LYS A 118 13.27 -0.26 18.07
C LYS A 118 12.56 -0.38 16.73
N GLY A 119 13.32 -0.63 15.68
CA GLY A 119 12.79 -0.88 14.33
C GLY A 119 11.91 -2.12 14.27
N LYS A 120 10.67 -1.94 13.78
CA LYS A 120 9.72 -3.03 13.53
C LYS A 120 9.67 -3.45 12.08
N THR A 121 9.75 -2.52 11.12
CA THR A 121 9.78 -2.82 9.68
C THR A 121 10.01 -1.54 8.86
N TRP A 122 10.38 -1.69 7.59
CA TRP A 122 10.44 -0.60 6.61
C TRP A 122 9.55 -0.90 5.41
N PHE A 123 8.82 0.10 4.97
CA PHE A 123 8.10 0.11 3.71
C PHE A 123 8.73 1.12 2.77
N MET A 124 8.79 0.79 1.48
CA MET A 124 9.22 1.72 0.45
C MET A 124 8.23 1.73 -0.70
N MET A 125 7.86 2.94 -1.13
CA MET A 125 7.05 3.17 -2.31
C MET A 125 7.86 3.94 -3.36
N ILE A 126 7.75 3.54 -4.63
CA ILE A 126 8.43 4.21 -5.75
C ILE A 126 7.40 4.59 -6.83
N LYS A 127 7.27 5.88 -7.16
CA LYS A 127 6.23 6.39 -8.06
C LYS A 127 6.47 5.94 -9.51
N ASP A 128 5.56 5.16 -10.08
CA ASP A 128 5.60 4.73 -11.48
C ASP A 128 4.36 5.21 -12.25
N SER A 129 4.43 6.42 -12.79
CA SER A 129 3.35 7.00 -13.59
C SER A 129 3.16 6.33 -14.96
N ARG A 130 4.06 5.42 -15.37
CA ARG A 130 4.05 4.82 -16.71
C ARG A 130 3.73 3.32 -16.72
N GLY A 131 3.55 2.70 -15.55
CA GLY A 131 3.22 1.27 -15.45
C GLY A 131 4.28 0.37 -16.08
N ARG A 132 5.54 0.60 -15.76
CA ARG A 132 6.73 -0.02 -16.37
C ARG A 132 6.87 -1.51 -16.09
N PHE A 133 6.29 -2.00 -14.99
CA PHE A 133 6.48 -3.37 -14.52
C PHE A 133 5.16 -4.15 -14.40
N PRO A 134 4.37 -4.28 -15.48
CA PRO A 134 3.03 -4.86 -15.42
C PRO A 134 3.01 -6.35 -15.03
N ALA A 135 4.13 -7.06 -15.22
CA ALA A 135 4.28 -8.47 -14.87
C ALA A 135 4.77 -8.69 -13.43
N ASN A 136 5.15 -7.64 -12.71
CA ASN A 136 5.68 -7.76 -11.36
C ASN A 136 4.56 -7.47 -10.33
N PRO A 137 4.21 -8.42 -9.44
CA PRO A 137 3.10 -8.28 -8.51
C PRO A 137 3.33 -7.23 -7.42
N LEU A 138 4.50 -6.60 -7.36
CA LEU A 138 4.81 -5.47 -6.48
C LEU A 138 4.53 -4.12 -7.12
N TRP A 139 4.03 -4.07 -8.35
CA TRP A 139 3.78 -2.83 -9.08
C TRP A 139 2.33 -2.73 -9.52
N GLY A 140 1.78 -1.53 -9.37
CA GLY A 140 0.42 -1.22 -9.79
C GLY A 140 -0.08 0.07 -9.15
N ASP A 141 -1.21 0.56 -9.64
CA ASP A 141 -1.85 1.78 -9.14
C ASP A 141 -0.92 3.02 -9.13
N GLY A 142 0.05 3.04 -10.04
CA GLY A 142 1.01 4.14 -10.19
C GLY A 142 2.20 4.08 -9.24
N TRP A 143 2.42 2.96 -8.54
CA TRP A 143 3.46 2.79 -7.54
C TRP A 143 4.08 1.38 -7.56
N GLY A 144 5.36 1.30 -7.19
CA GLY A 144 6.01 0.07 -6.73
C GLY A 144 5.97 0.01 -5.22
N TRP A 145 5.73 -1.17 -4.66
CA TRP A 145 5.43 -1.38 -3.25
C TRP A 145 6.39 -2.43 -2.68
N ALA A 146 7.12 -2.07 -1.63
CA ALA A 146 8.05 -2.98 -0.98
C ALA A 146 7.91 -2.91 0.54
N GLN A 147 8.03 -4.07 1.18
CA GLN A 147 8.28 -4.20 2.60
C GLN A 147 9.58 -4.95 2.79
N PHE A 148 10.37 -4.55 3.78
CA PHE A 148 11.66 -5.15 4.08
C PHE A 148 11.65 -5.84 5.44
N ASP A 149 12.44 -6.91 5.52
CA ASP A 149 12.60 -7.69 6.73
C ASP A 149 13.13 -6.82 7.88
N PRO A 150 12.55 -6.92 9.10
CA PRO A 150 12.97 -6.12 10.25
C PRO A 150 14.41 -6.35 10.71
N THR A 151 14.95 -7.54 10.41
CA THR A 151 16.28 -7.99 10.83
C THR A 151 17.32 -7.87 9.70
N ASP A 152 16.87 -7.76 8.45
CA ASP A 152 17.72 -7.71 7.28
C ASP A 152 17.11 -6.84 6.16
N ARG A 153 17.48 -5.56 6.13
CA ARG A 153 16.97 -4.59 5.15
C ARG A 153 17.33 -4.91 3.69
N SER A 154 18.21 -5.88 3.43
CA SER A 154 18.48 -6.34 2.05
C SER A 154 17.38 -7.26 1.52
N LYS A 155 16.57 -7.85 2.40
CA LYS A 155 15.49 -8.77 2.07
C LYS A 155 14.18 -8.03 1.94
N GLN A 156 13.72 -7.87 0.71
CA GLN A 156 12.33 -7.54 0.44
C GLN A 156 11.49 -8.79 0.74
N ILE A 157 10.36 -8.62 1.45
CA ILE A 157 9.47 -9.71 1.87
C ILE A 157 8.02 -9.62 1.38
N ALA A 158 7.59 -8.51 0.77
CA ALA A 158 6.23 -8.45 0.21
C ALA A 158 6.16 -9.27 -1.09
N THR A 159 5.02 -9.91 -1.30
CA THR A 159 4.79 -10.83 -2.42
C THR A 159 3.83 -10.26 -3.44
N ASN A 160 2.84 -9.47 -3.00
CA ASN A 160 1.84 -8.87 -3.85
C ASN A 160 1.27 -7.60 -3.21
N TYR A 161 1.39 -6.46 -3.88
CA TYR A 161 0.97 -5.19 -3.29
C TYR A 161 -0.54 -5.13 -3.01
N LYS A 162 -1.36 -5.88 -3.77
CA LYS A 162 -2.82 -5.90 -3.60
C LYS A 162 -3.25 -6.54 -2.28
N THR A 163 -2.52 -7.56 -1.85
CA THR A 163 -2.78 -8.28 -0.59
C THR A 163 -2.01 -7.67 0.56
N ASP A 164 -0.77 -7.24 0.33
CA ASP A 164 0.17 -6.93 1.39
C ASP A 164 0.14 -5.43 1.77
N CYS A 165 -0.30 -4.56 0.85
CA CYS A 165 -0.18 -3.09 1.02
C CYS A 165 -1.50 -2.35 0.82
N LEU A 166 -2.23 -2.67 -0.25
CA LEU A 166 -3.29 -1.82 -0.77
C LEU A 166 -4.38 -1.54 0.26
N GLN A 167 -4.76 -2.53 1.07
CA GLN A 167 -5.86 -2.39 2.04
C GLN A 167 -5.63 -1.26 3.04
N CYS A 168 -4.39 -1.05 3.49
CA CYS A 168 -4.05 0.04 4.40
C CYS A 168 -3.98 1.41 3.70
N HIS A 169 -3.86 1.42 2.37
CA HIS A 169 -3.69 2.61 1.54
C HIS A 169 -4.97 3.01 0.77
N VAL A 170 -5.98 2.14 0.66
CA VAL A 170 -7.27 2.43 0.01
C VAL A 170 -7.91 3.74 0.51
N PRO A 171 -7.94 4.05 1.83
CA PRO A 171 -8.54 5.31 2.26
C PRO A 171 -7.72 6.54 1.83
N ALA A 172 -6.45 6.36 1.48
CA ALA A 172 -5.59 7.39 0.89
C ALA A 172 -5.65 7.44 -0.66
N LYS A 173 -6.45 6.60 -1.33
CA LYS A 173 -6.48 6.51 -2.81
C LYS A 173 -6.69 7.86 -3.49
N ALA A 174 -7.57 8.70 -2.95
CA ALA A 174 -7.85 10.03 -3.49
C ALA A 174 -6.65 11.01 -3.38
N MET A 175 -5.68 10.70 -2.52
CA MET A 175 -4.44 11.47 -2.30
C MET A 175 -3.24 10.74 -2.91
N ASP A 176 -3.45 10.06 -4.03
CA ASP A 176 -2.42 9.27 -4.70
C ASP A 176 -1.80 8.19 -3.79
N TRP A 177 -2.67 7.56 -3.00
CA TRP A 177 -2.36 6.47 -2.06
C TRP A 177 -1.45 6.84 -0.90
N VAL A 178 -1.20 8.13 -0.65
CA VAL A 178 -0.33 8.60 0.43
C VAL A 178 -1.08 9.64 1.27
N TYR A 179 -1.11 9.47 2.60
CA TYR A 179 -1.73 10.45 3.51
C TYR A 179 -0.86 11.71 3.66
N VAL A 180 -0.74 12.48 2.59
CA VAL A 180 0.23 13.58 2.48
C VAL A 180 0.00 14.71 3.47
N TYR A 181 -1.24 14.94 3.91
CA TYR A 181 -1.60 16.07 4.76
C TYR A 181 -0.96 16.04 6.15
N ALA A 182 -0.52 14.89 6.64
CA ALA A 182 0.16 14.78 7.93
C ALA A 182 1.68 14.97 7.83
N TYR A 183 2.19 15.33 6.65
CA TYR A 183 3.59 15.57 6.40
C TYR A 183 3.86 17.07 6.24
N PRO A 184 4.10 17.81 7.34
CA PRO A 184 4.31 19.25 7.27
C PRO A 184 5.47 19.65 6.36
N ALA A 185 6.47 18.77 6.19
CA ALA A 185 7.55 19.00 5.25
C ALA A 185 7.08 19.14 3.79
N LEU A 186 5.91 18.63 3.40
CA LEU A 186 5.36 18.79 2.05
C LEU A 186 4.66 20.15 1.83
N GLY A 187 4.47 20.93 2.90
CA GLY A 187 3.95 22.30 2.86
C GLY A 187 2.45 22.42 2.58
N GLU A 188 2.02 23.64 2.28
CA GLU A 188 0.60 24.03 2.13
C GLU A 188 -0.19 23.18 1.13
N MET A 189 0.45 22.73 0.04
CA MET A 189 -0.24 21.89 -0.95
C MET A 189 -0.69 20.55 -0.37
N ALA A 190 0.10 19.97 0.55
CA ALA A 190 -0.30 18.77 1.26
C ALA A 190 -1.36 19.06 2.32
N LEU A 191 -1.19 20.15 3.10
CA LEU A 191 -2.15 20.54 4.13
C LEU A 191 -3.55 20.80 3.56
N ARG A 192 -3.67 21.34 2.35
CA ARG A 192 -4.97 21.53 1.67
C ARG A 192 -5.74 20.22 1.44
N GLN A 193 -5.03 19.08 1.39
CA GLN A 193 -5.62 17.75 1.26
C GLN A 193 -6.13 17.19 2.60
N THR A 194 -5.97 17.92 3.71
CA THR A 194 -6.50 17.52 5.02
C THR A 194 -8.02 17.33 4.91
N PRO A 195 -8.56 16.13 5.16
CA PRO A 195 -10.00 15.90 5.12
C PRO A 195 -10.73 16.75 6.16
N ALA A 196 -11.99 17.10 5.90
CA ALA A 196 -12.77 17.95 6.80
C ALA A 196 -12.84 17.41 8.24
N ALA A 197 -13.03 16.09 8.40
CA ALA A 197 -13.07 15.46 9.71
C ALA A 197 -11.74 15.50 10.49
N ALA A 198 -10.60 15.72 9.82
CA ALA A 198 -9.29 15.87 10.48
C ALA A 198 -9.01 17.32 10.96
N ARG A 199 -9.75 18.33 10.46
CA ARG A 199 -9.48 19.75 10.75
C ARG A 199 -9.95 20.19 12.14
N GLY A 200 -10.79 19.38 12.81
CA GLY A 200 -11.34 19.68 14.14
C GLY A 200 -10.38 19.44 15.32
N GLY A 201 -9.15 18.99 15.07
CA GLY A 201 -8.08 18.91 16.07
C GLY A 201 -8.21 17.80 17.13
N HIS A 202 -9.36 17.15 17.25
CA HIS A 202 -9.59 16.07 18.21
C HIS A 202 -10.33 14.92 17.54
N LEU A 203 -9.71 13.74 17.52
CA LEU A 203 -10.44 12.50 17.28
C LEU A 203 -11.29 12.26 18.53
N LYS A 204 -12.63 12.35 18.42
CA LYS A 204 -13.47 11.74 19.45
C LYS A 204 -13.29 10.23 19.36
N ALA A 205 -13.33 9.54 20.50
CA ALA A 205 -13.29 8.08 20.52
C ALA A 205 -14.38 7.52 19.57
N GLY A 206 -13.96 6.80 18.53
CA GLY A 206 -14.86 6.26 17.48
C GLY A 206 -15.02 7.10 16.21
N GLU A 207 -14.46 8.31 16.12
CA GLU A 207 -14.51 9.19 14.93
C GLU A 207 -13.16 9.25 14.18
N GLY A 208 -12.49 8.11 14.04
CA GLY A 208 -11.41 7.98 13.05
C GLY A 208 -11.97 8.08 11.63
N HIS A 209 -11.14 8.44 10.65
CA HIS A 209 -11.50 8.33 9.24
C HIS A 209 -11.64 6.83 8.89
N GLY A 210 -12.83 6.28 9.14
CA GLY A 210 -13.30 4.97 8.70
C GLY A 210 -12.55 3.76 9.25
N ALA A 211 -12.96 3.27 10.41
CA ALA A 211 -13.47 1.90 10.59
C ALA A 211 -14.02 1.77 12.02
N GLY A 212 -15.24 1.24 12.15
CA GLY A 212 -15.96 1.13 13.39
C GLY A 212 -15.25 0.24 14.41
N SER A 213 -15.33 0.71 15.65
CA SER A 213 -15.21 0.00 16.92
C SER A 213 -14.76 -1.48 16.88
N ALA A 214 -13.46 -1.71 16.98
CA ALA A 214 -12.86 -2.83 17.73
C ALA A 214 -11.49 -2.38 18.26
N ALA A 215 -11.07 -2.90 19.42
CA ALA A 215 -9.89 -2.56 20.23
C ALA A 215 -8.77 -1.68 19.60
N PRO A 216 -8.28 -0.64 20.31
CA PRO A 216 -7.33 0.32 19.75
C PRO A 216 -5.95 -0.33 19.55
N GLY A 217 -5.51 -0.47 18.30
CA GLY A 217 -4.12 -0.86 17.99
C GLY A 217 -3.88 -1.57 16.66
N ALA A 218 -4.90 -2.16 16.05
CA ALA A 218 -4.77 -2.83 14.75
C ALA A 218 -5.82 -2.31 13.77
N SER A 219 -5.44 -2.14 12.49
CA SER A 219 -6.42 -2.00 11.40
C SER A 219 -7.51 -3.06 11.58
N PRO A 220 -8.82 -2.76 11.48
CA PRO A 220 -9.86 -3.78 11.65
C PRO A 220 -9.72 -4.99 10.73
N ILE A 221 -9.02 -4.84 9.61
CA ILE A 221 -8.64 -5.94 8.72
C ILE A 221 -7.54 -6.81 9.34
N LEU A 222 -6.52 -6.24 9.98
CA LEU A 222 -5.46 -6.99 10.68
C LEU A 222 -6.00 -7.66 11.95
N ALA A 223 -6.84 -6.95 12.72
CA ALA A 223 -7.57 -7.52 13.84
C ALA A 223 -8.47 -8.67 13.36
N GLY A 224 -9.21 -8.44 12.27
CA GLY A 224 -10.06 -9.42 11.62
C GLY A 224 -9.33 -10.64 11.13
N LYS A 225 -8.12 -10.48 10.55
CA LYS A 225 -7.26 -11.59 10.16
C LYS A 225 -6.85 -12.42 11.38
N LYS A 226 -6.40 -11.78 12.45
CA LYS A 226 -6.02 -12.47 13.70
C LYS A 226 -7.20 -13.24 14.29
N LEU A 227 -8.38 -12.62 14.32
CA LEU A 227 -9.62 -13.26 14.77
C LEU A 227 -9.99 -14.45 13.86
N PHE A 228 -9.89 -14.29 12.54
CA PHE A 228 -10.11 -15.37 11.59
C PHE A 228 -9.14 -16.55 11.81
N ASP A 229 -7.85 -16.28 12.00
CA ASP A 229 -6.83 -17.29 12.26
C ASP A 229 -7.10 -18.05 13.58
N ASN A 230 -7.69 -17.38 14.58
CA ASN A 230 -8.01 -18.01 15.86
C ASN A 230 -9.36 -18.73 15.89
N THR A 231 -10.33 -18.29 15.09
CA THR A 231 -11.73 -18.70 15.22
C THR A 231 -12.24 -19.49 14.02
N CYS A 232 -11.77 -19.20 12.81
CA CYS A 232 -12.37 -19.70 11.58
C CYS A 232 -11.47 -20.65 10.79
N ILE A 233 -10.15 -20.48 10.86
CA ILE A 233 -9.19 -21.19 9.99
C ILE A 233 -9.20 -22.72 10.15
N ALA A 234 -9.58 -23.21 11.34
CA ALA A 234 -9.69 -24.64 11.60
C ALA A 234 -10.74 -25.33 10.71
N CYS A 235 -11.76 -24.58 10.29
CA CYS A 235 -12.83 -25.11 9.44
C CYS A 235 -12.80 -24.56 8.01
N HIS A 236 -12.31 -23.34 7.82
CA HIS A 236 -12.46 -22.60 6.58
C HIS A 236 -11.11 -22.22 5.96
N SER A 237 -10.97 -22.46 4.65
CA SER A 237 -9.85 -21.93 3.87
C SER A 237 -10.14 -20.53 3.34
N ILE A 238 -9.07 -19.76 3.13
CA ILE A 238 -9.09 -18.50 2.38
C ILE A 238 -8.55 -18.65 0.95
N ALA A 239 -8.16 -19.85 0.54
CA ALA A 239 -7.75 -20.12 -0.84
C ALA A 239 -8.98 -20.38 -1.73
N PRO A 240 -9.00 -19.91 -2.99
CA PRO A 240 -10.11 -20.14 -3.90
C PRO A 240 -10.43 -21.63 -4.07
N ASN A 241 -11.71 -22.00 -3.95
CA ASN A 241 -12.24 -23.35 -4.17
C ASN A 241 -11.61 -24.47 -3.31
N GLN A 242 -10.85 -24.14 -2.27
CA GLN A 242 -10.29 -25.13 -1.35
C GLN A 242 -11.24 -25.34 -0.16
N ASN A 243 -12.06 -26.38 -0.21
CA ASN A 243 -13.01 -26.70 0.84
C ASN A 243 -12.40 -27.59 1.94
N GLY A 244 -12.92 -27.50 3.16
CA GLY A 244 -12.52 -28.31 4.31
C GLY A 244 -13.75 -28.76 5.12
N ILE A 245 -13.69 -28.64 6.45
CA ILE A 245 -14.88 -28.86 7.31
C ILE A 245 -16.00 -27.88 6.91
N GLY A 246 -15.62 -26.64 6.59
CA GLY A 246 -16.47 -25.61 5.98
C GLY A 246 -16.04 -25.29 4.54
N PRO A 247 -16.87 -24.55 3.79
CA PRO A 247 -16.51 -24.06 2.46
C PRO A 247 -15.38 -23.03 2.52
N SER A 248 -14.65 -22.85 1.42
CA SER A 248 -13.74 -21.70 1.28
C SER A 248 -14.50 -20.39 1.47
N LEU A 249 -13.91 -19.46 2.24
CA LEU A 249 -14.44 -18.11 2.41
C LEU A 249 -13.82 -17.09 1.45
N PHE A 250 -12.95 -17.52 0.53
CA PHE A 250 -12.51 -16.67 -0.58
C PHE A 250 -13.72 -16.22 -1.40
N GLY A 251 -13.87 -14.90 -1.60
CA GLY A 251 -15.00 -14.31 -2.31
C GLY A 251 -16.35 -14.54 -1.63
N VAL A 252 -16.41 -14.72 -0.31
CA VAL A 252 -17.68 -14.99 0.39
C VAL A 252 -18.60 -13.78 0.39
N VAL A 253 -18.07 -12.57 0.51
CA VAL A 253 -18.87 -11.34 0.57
C VAL A 253 -19.52 -11.08 -0.78
N GLY A 254 -20.86 -11.06 -0.81
CA GLY A 254 -21.68 -10.96 -2.01
C GLY A 254 -22.05 -12.30 -2.64
N ARG A 255 -21.53 -13.43 -2.15
CA ARG A 255 -21.88 -14.76 -2.66
C ARG A 255 -23.23 -15.22 -2.10
N PRO A 256 -24.09 -15.87 -2.91
CA PRO A 256 -25.27 -16.55 -2.39
C PRO A 256 -24.90 -17.62 -1.36
N ALA A 257 -25.67 -17.72 -0.29
CA ALA A 257 -25.47 -18.74 0.73
C ALA A 257 -25.69 -20.13 0.15
N GLY A 258 -24.85 -21.10 0.56
CA GLY A 258 -24.97 -22.47 0.09
C GLY A 258 -24.58 -22.71 -1.37
N SER A 259 -23.91 -21.76 -2.04
CA SER A 259 -23.70 -21.82 -3.50
C SER A 259 -22.28 -22.10 -3.97
N LEU A 260 -21.29 -22.29 -3.08
CA LEU A 260 -19.93 -22.58 -3.51
C LEU A 260 -19.85 -23.99 -4.11
N PRO A 261 -19.41 -24.15 -5.37
CA PRO A 261 -19.28 -25.47 -5.98
C PRO A 261 -18.32 -26.37 -5.20
N GLY A 262 -18.62 -27.67 -5.18
CA GLY A 262 -17.77 -28.67 -4.54
C GLY A 262 -17.83 -28.71 -3.01
N PHE A 263 -18.74 -27.98 -2.35
CA PHE A 263 -19.01 -28.14 -0.92
C PHE A 263 -20.44 -28.64 -0.65
N THR A 264 -20.56 -29.65 0.20
CA THR A 264 -21.87 -30.23 0.58
C THR A 264 -22.47 -29.49 1.78
N TYR A 265 -23.30 -28.49 1.48
CA TYR A 265 -24.04 -27.69 2.46
C TYR A 265 -25.14 -28.47 3.20
N SER A 266 -25.64 -27.91 4.30
CA SER A 266 -26.94 -28.31 4.87
C SER A 266 -28.08 -27.83 3.96
N GLU A 267 -29.21 -28.51 4.01
CA GLU A 267 -30.41 -28.12 3.26
C GLU A 267 -30.87 -26.70 3.61
N ALA A 268 -30.89 -26.36 4.90
CA ALA A 268 -31.21 -25.02 5.38
C ALA A 268 -30.30 -23.94 4.79
N MET A 269 -29.01 -24.22 4.60
CA MET A 269 -28.07 -23.22 4.06
C MET A 269 -28.30 -23.01 2.56
N ARG A 270 -28.53 -24.10 1.79
CA ARG A 270 -28.87 -24.03 0.36
C ARG A 270 -30.17 -23.29 0.10
N ASN A 271 -31.18 -23.53 0.94
CA ASN A 271 -32.54 -23.00 0.74
C ASN A 271 -32.77 -21.67 1.47
N SER A 272 -31.74 -21.07 2.08
CA SER A 272 -31.89 -19.86 2.90
C SER A 272 -32.30 -18.63 2.09
N GLY A 273 -31.98 -18.57 0.79
CA GLY A 273 -32.19 -17.39 -0.05
C GLY A 273 -31.29 -16.19 0.31
N ILE A 274 -30.36 -16.37 1.24
CA ILE A 274 -29.50 -15.29 1.75
C ILE A 274 -28.36 -15.02 0.77
N THR A 275 -28.00 -13.75 0.62
CA THR A 275 -26.72 -13.32 0.07
C THR A 275 -25.84 -12.82 1.20
N TRP A 276 -24.56 -13.21 1.21
CA TRP A 276 -23.60 -12.82 2.24
C TRP A 276 -23.17 -11.35 2.12
N SER A 277 -24.07 -10.43 2.44
CA SER A 277 -23.75 -9.02 2.70
C SER A 277 -23.03 -8.87 4.05
N ALA A 278 -22.41 -7.73 4.29
CA ALA A 278 -21.82 -7.41 5.60
C ALA A 278 -22.86 -7.54 6.73
N GLU A 279 -24.08 -7.07 6.50
CA GLU A 279 -25.19 -7.17 7.47
C GLU A 279 -25.59 -8.62 7.76
N ASN A 280 -25.73 -9.45 6.71
CA ASN A 280 -26.11 -10.85 6.90
C ASN A 280 -24.98 -11.68 7.52
N LEU A 281 -23.73 -11.34 7.23
CA LEU A 281 -22.57 -11.93 7.90
C LEU A 281 -22.53 -11.52 9.38
N ASP A 282 -22.82 -10.27 9.72
CA ASP A 282 -22.89 -9.83 11.12
C ASP A 282 -23.96 -10.61 11.90
N LYS A 283 -25.18 -10.71 11.35
CA LYS A 283 -26.26 -11.48 11.95
C LYS A 283 -25.90 -12.96 12.11
N HIS A 284 -25.29 -13.56 11.09
CA HIS A 284 -24.86 -14.96 11.14
C HIS A 284 -23.71 -15.20 12.12
N LEU A 285 -22.76 -14.28 12.22
CA LEU A 285 -21.67 -14.38 13.18
C LEU A 285 -22.15 -14.05 14.59
N ALA A 286 -23.19 -13.23 14.78
CA ALA A 286 -23.76 -12.96 16.09
C ALA A 286 -24.46 -14.19 16.68
N ASP A 287 -25.24 -14.88 15.85
CA ASP A 287 -25.94 -16.11 16.24
C ASP A 287 -26.03 -17.07 15.04
N THR A 288 -25.00 -17.89 14.91
CA THR A 288 -24.85 -18.80 13.75
C THR A 288 -25.99 -19.79 13.69
N ARG A 289 -26.47 -20.28 14.84
CA ARG A 289 -27.50 -21.31 14.92
C ARG A 289 -28.88 -20.76 14.55
N ASN A 290 -29.25 -19.61 15.08
CA ASN A 290 -30.62 -19.10 14.94
C ASN A 290 -30.81 -18.21 13.71
N PHE A 291 -29.74 -17.63 13.15
CA PHE A 291 -29.87 -16.83 11.92
C PHE A 291 -30.27 -17.68 10.71
N ILE A 292 -29.77 -18.92 10.61
CA ILE A 292 -30.19 -19.91 9.60
C ILE A 292 -30.51 -21.22 10.32
N PRO A 293 -31.73 -21.38 10.86
CA PRO A 293 -32.08 -22.58 11.62
C PRO A 293 -31.86 -23.87 10.81
N GLY A 294 -31.17 -24.84 11.42
CA GLY A 294 -30.83 -26.11 10.75
C GLY A 294 -29.54 -26.07 9.91
N ASN A 295 -28.78 -24.98 9.95
CA ASN A 295 -27.45 -24.98 9.35
C ASN A 295 -26.46 -25.85 10.15
N ARG A 296 -25.53 -26.50 9.43
CA ARG A 296 -24.56 -27.41 10.06
C ARG A 296 -23.58 -26.67 10.99
N MET A 297 -23.18 -25.44 10.63
CA MET A 297 -22.19 -24.64 11.37
C MET A 297 -22.67 -24.30 12.80
N GLY A 298 -23.94 -23.97 12.95
CA GLY A 298 -24.57 -23.68 14.24
C GLY A 298 -24.61 -24.85 15.23
N GLY A 299 -24.27 -26.07 14.79
CA GLY A 299 -24.12 -27.23 15.67
C GLY A 299 -22.82 -27.23 16.48
N PHE A 300 -21.78 -26.56 16.00
CA PHE A 300 -20.44 -26.56 16.62
C PHE A 300 -19.87 -25.16 16.86
N PHE A 301 -20.41 -24.12 16.19
CA PHE A 301 -20.01 -22.74 16.36
C PHE A 301 -21.20 -21.89 16.79
N LYS A 302 -21.11 -21.24 17.94
CA LYS A 302 -22.20 -20.41 18.49
C LYS A 302 -22.26 -19.02 17.84
N GLY A 303 -21.11 -18.50 17.42
CA GLY A 303 -20.96 -17.12 16.96
C GLY A 303 -19.82 -16.39 17.69
N VAL A 304 -19.64 -15.12 17.37
CA VAL A 304 -18.72 -14.15 17.97
C VAL A 304 -19.57 -13.07 18.66
N ALA A 305 -19.52 -13.03 19.99
CA ALA A 305 -20.41 -12.19 20.79
C ALA A 305 -20.14 -10.68 20.62
N ALA A 306 -18.86 -10.30 20.55
CA ALA A 306 -18.47 -8.90 20.43
C ALA A 306 -18.74 -8.36 19.02
N ALA A 307 -19.56 -7.32 18.92
CA ALA A 307 -19.90 -6.70 17.63
C ALA A 307 -18.67 -6.18 16.88
N GLY A 308 -17.71 -5.60 17.59
CA GLY A 308 -16.46 -5.12 16.97
C GLY A 308 -15.60 -6.23 16.39
N GLU A 309 -15.55 -7.39 17.05
CA GLU A 309 -14.82 -8.54 16.51
C GLU A 309 -15.49 -9.06 15.23
N ARG A 310 -16.83 -9.09 15.19
CA ARG A 310 -17.57 -9.43 13.97
C ARG A 310 -17.30 -8.44 12.85
N GLU A 311 -17.37 -7.14 13.14
CA GLU A 311 -17.05 -6.09 12.17
C GLU A 311 -15.64 -6.27 11.59
N SER A 312 -14.66 -6.55 12.46
CA SER A 312 -13.27 -6.81 12.06
C SER A 312 -13.15 -8.05 11.17
N ILE A 313 -13.77 -9.17 11.55
CA ILE A 313 -13.79 -10.41 10.75
C ILE A 313 -14.43 -10.13 9.37
N ILE A 314 -15.55 -9.42 9.33
CA ILE A 314 -16.26 -9.08 8.08
C ILE A 314 -15.42 -8.15 7.22
N ALA A 315 -14.73 -7.17 7.81
CA ALA A 315 -13.79 -6.31 7.11
C ALA A 315 -12.67 -7.14 6.47
N TYR A 316 -12.09 -8.11 7.19
CA TYR A 316 -11.10 -9.03 6.64
C TYR A 316 -11.66 -9.91 5.52
N LEU A 317 -12.83 -10.54 5.71
CA LEU A 317 -13.47 -11.37 4.68
C LEU A 317 -13.79 -10.55 3.41
N SER A 318 -14.12 -9.27 3.56
CA SER A 318 -14.36 -8.35 2.45
C SER A 318 -13.10 -8.08 1.61
N THR A 319 -11.91 -8.42 2.10
CA THR A 319 -10.66 -8.32 1.33
C THR A 319 -10.37 -9.53 0.46
N LEU A 320 -11.02 -10.68 0.73
CA LEU A 320 -10.77 -11.94 0.02
C LEU A 320 -11.62 -11.99 -1.25
N LYS A 321 -11.04 -11.63 -2.40
CA LYS A 321 -11.72 -11.59 -3.71
C LYS A 321 -10.80 -12.02 -4.83
#